data_AF-A0AAN8D2N7-F1
#
_entry.id   AF-A0AAN8D2N7-F1
#
_cell.length_a   1.000
_cell.length_b   1.000
_cell.length_c   1.000
_cell.angle_alpha   90.00
_cell.angle_beta   90.00
_cell.angle_gamma   90.00
#
_symmetry.space_group_name_H-M   'P 1'
#
loop_
_entity.id
_entity.type
_entity.pdbx_description
1 polymer ?
#
loop_
_entity_poly.entity_id
_entity_poly.type
_entity_poly.pdbx_seq_one_letter_code
_entity_poly.pdbx_strand_id
1 'polypeptide(L)' 'MMRQGGHVALALMSSLLLLWRHAAAIEVPQDLKQPPTIVKQSVKDYIVDPRDNIIIECEAKGNPLPT' A
#
# COMPACT_ATOMS: atom_id res chain seq x y z
N MET A 1 -18.76 -49.91 -1.60
CA MET A 1 -19.11 -48.52 -1.93
C MET A 1 -18.41 -47.45 -1.07
N MET A 2 -17.83 -47.76 0.10
CA MET A 2 -17.15 -46.76 0.95
C MET A 2 -15.77 -46.29 0.45
N ARG A 3 -15.09 -47.07 -0.42
CA ARG A 3 -13.74 -46.73 -0.93
C ARG A 3 -13.75 -45.57 -1.94
N GLN A 4 -14.84 -45.33 -2.66
CA GLN A 4 -14.86 -44.31 -3.73
C GLN A 4 -15.13 -42.90 -3.18
N GLY A 5 -15.95 -42.78 -2.13
CA GLY A 5 -16.24 -41.50 -1.48
C GLY A 5 -15.02 -40.87 -0.78
N GLY A 6 -14.14 -41.70 -0.21
CA GLY A 6 -12.89 -41.22 0.39
C GLY A 6 -11.92 -40.61 -0.63
N HIS A 7 -11.82 -41.19 -1.83
CA HIS A 7 -10.95 -40.66 -2.89
C HIS A 7 -11.48 -39.32 -3.44
N VAL A 8 -12.80 -39.17 -3.57
CA VAL A 8 -13.42 -37.90 -4.00
C VAL A 8 -13.18 -36.81 -2.95
N ALA A 9 -13.37 -37.13 -1.67
CA ALA A 9 -13.09 -36.19 -0.59
C ALA A 9 -11.61 -35.77 -0.57
N LEU A 10 -10.69 -36.71 -0.74
CA LEU A 10 -9.25 -36.42 -0.77
C LEU A 10 -8.87 -35.52 -1.95
N ALA A 11 -9.45 -35.77 -3.13
CA ALA A 11 -9.25 -34.97 -4.33
C ALA A 11 -9.77 -33.53 -4.13
N LEU A 12 -10.98 -33.37 -3.59
CA LEU A 12 -11.57 -32.06 -3.31
C LEU A 12 -10.74 -31.27 -2.29
N MET A 13 -10.30 -31.93 -1.22
CA MET A 13 -9.44 -31.30 -0.21
C MET A 13 -8.08 -30.90 -0.79
N SER A 14 -7.49 -31.74 -1.65
CA SER A 14 -6.25 -31.42 -2.36
C SER A 14 -6.42 -30.21 -3.29
N SER A 15 -7.49 -30.18 -4.09
CA SER A 15 -7.79 -29.05 -4.97
C SER A 15 -7.99 -27.75 -4.20
N LEU A 16 -8.69 -27.79 -3.06
CA LEU A 16 -8.89 -26.62 -2.21
C LEU A 16 -7.56 -26.08 -1.64
N LEU A 17 -6.69 -26.98 -1.18
CA LEU A 17 -5.36 -26.62 -0.66
C LEU A 17 -4.47 -26.02 -1.75
N LEU A 18 -4.54 -26.53 -2.99
CA LEU A 18 -3.80 -25.97 -4.13
C LEU A 18 -4.31 -24.55 -4.47
N LEU A 19 -5.62 -24.36 -4.53
CA LEU A 19 -6.23 -23.04 -4.79
C LEU A 19 -5.84 -22.01 -3.71
N TRP A 20 -5.81 -22.42 -2.45
CA TRP A 20 -5.40 -21.56 -1.34
C TRP A 20 -3.93 -21.09 -1.47
N ARG A 21 -3.02 -21.98 -1.91
CA ARG A 21 -1.61 -21.62 -2.13
C ARG A 21 -1.44 -20.57 -3.23
N HIS A 22 -2.30 -20.59 -4.24
CA HIS A 22 -2.28 -19.61 -5.34
C HIS A 22 -3.00 -18.31 -5.00
N ALA A 23 -3.86 -18.31 -3.97
CA ALA A 23 -4.51 -17.12 -3.44
C ALA A 23 -3.65 -16.37 -2.41
N ALA A 24 -2.38 -16.73 -2.25
CA ALA A 24 -1.44 -15.99 -1.42
C ALA A 24 -1.44 -14.51 -1.85
N ALA A 25 -1.65 -13.61 -0.88
CA ALA A 25 -1.68 -12.18 -1.15
C ALA A 25 -0.34 -11.74 -1.76
N ILE A 26 -0.39 -10.94 -2.82
CA ILE A 26 0.79 -10.26 -3.34
C ILE A 26 1.26 -9.29 -2.26
N GLU A 27 2.38 -9.61 -1.62
CA GLU A 27 3.05 -8.70 -0.72
C GLU A 27 3.67 -7.58 -1.57
N VAL A 28 3.10 -6.39 -1.47
CA VAL A 28 3.65 -5.21 -2.14
C VAL A 28 4.95 -4.83 -1.43
N PRO A 29 6.10 -4.78 -2.13
CA PRO A 29 7.37 -4.41 -1.52
C PRO A 29 7.28 -3.02 -0.87
N GLN A 30 7.79 -2.88 0.35
CA GLN A 30 7.78 -1.60 1.06
C GLN A 30 8.72 -0.56 0.42
N ASP A 31 9.80 -1.01 -0.25
CA ASP A 31 10.83 -0.19 -0.90
C ASP A 31 10.52 0.20 -2.35
N LEU A 32 9.25 0.34 -2.72
CA LEU A 32 8.92 0.86 -4.04
C LEU A 32 9.34 2.33 -4.17
N LYS A 33 9.87 2.67 -5.34
CA LYS A 33 10.16 4.06 -5.69
C LYS A 33 8.83 4.82 -5.76
N GLN A 34 8.69 5.85 -4.94
CA GLN A 34 7.47 6.63 -4.81
C GLN A 34 7.74 8.07 -5.25
N PRO A 35 6.84 8.68 -6.03
CA PRO A 35 6.96 10.09 -6.35
C PRO A 35 6.82 10.93 -5.07
N PRO A 36 7.42 12.13 -5.04
CA PRO A 36 7.22 13.07 -3.95
C PRO A 36 5.75 13.47 -3.85
N THR A 37 5.21 13.39 -2.63
CA THR A 37 3.84 13.78 -2.28
C THR A 37 3.93 14.88 -1.23
N ILE A 38 3.28 16.02 -1.50
CA ILE A 38 3.21 17.15 -0.58
C ILE A 38 2.30 16.77 0.59
N VAL A 39 2.84 16.79 1.81
CA VAL A 39 2.11 16.44 3.03
C VAL A 39 1.75 17.66 3.87
N LYS A 40 2.49 18.76 3.72
CA LYS A 40 2.20 20.04 4.37
C LYS A 40 2.57 21.16 3.41
N GLN A 41 1.70 22.14 3.29
CA GLN A 41 2.02 23.38 2.59
C GLN A 41 1.26 24.54 3.23
N SER A 42 1.79 25.76 3.06
CA SER A 42 1.00 26.97 3.29
C SER A 42 -0.25 26.98 2.42
N VAL A 43 -1.30 27.65 2.89
CA VAL A 43 -2.50 27.91 2.08
C VAL A 43 -2.12 28.71 0.83
N LYS A 44 -2.89 28.54 -0.25
CA LYS A 44 -2.66 29.25 -1.51
C LYS A 44 -2.62 30.76 -1.33
N ASP A 45 -3.58 31.30 -0.57
CA ASP A 45 -3.67 32.71 -0.23
C ASP A 45 -3.21 32.93 1.21
N TYR A 46 -1.89 32.99 1.41
CA TYR A 46 -1.28 33.20 2.72
C TYR A 46 -1.13 34.70 3.00
N ILE A 47 -2.18 35.29 3.58
CA ILE A 47 -2.24 36.71 3.93
C ILE A 47 -1.68 36.89 5.35
N VAL A 48 -0.66 37.73 5.47
CA VAL A 48 0.04 38.04 6.72
C VAL A 48 0.03 39.55 6.98
N ASP A 49 0.14 39.96 8.24
CA ASP A 49 0.32 41.38 8.57
C ASP A 49 1.73 41.84 8.14
N PRO A 50 1.90 43.07 7.62
CA PRO A 50 3.22 43.58 7.22
C PRO A 50 4.27 43.60 8.34
N ARG A 51 3.86 43.53 9.61
CA ARG A 51 4.77 43.48 10.77
C ARG A 51 5.24 42.07 11.09
N ASP A 52 4.58 41.05 10.54
CA ASP A 52 4.87 39.65 10.78
C ASP A 52 5.81 39.09 9.70
N ASN A 53 6.61 38.10 10.08
CA ASN A 53 7.47 37.40 9.13
C ASN A 53 6.66 36.40 8.30
N ILE A 54 6.94 36.35 7.00
CA ILE A 54 6.31 35.39 6.09
C ILE A 54 7.07 34.06 6.15
N ILE A 55 6.39 32.99 6.59
CA ILE A 55 6.94 31.63 6.57
C ILE A 55 6.15 30.80 5.56
N ILE A 56 6.81 30.37 4.48
CA ILE A 56 6.23 29.46 3.49
C ILE A 56 6.64 28.03 3.85
N GLU A 57 5.66 27.22 4.24
CA GLU A 57 5.86 25.83 4.59
C GLU A 57 5.69 24.95 3.36
N CYS A 58 6.59 23.99 3.19
CA CYS A 58 6.46 22.89 2.24
C CYS A 58 7.14 21.66 2.84
N GLU A 59 6.38 20.60 3.03
CA GLU A 59 6.91 19.30 3.43
C GLU A 59 6.44 18.28 2.40
N ALA A 60 7.37 17.47 1.89
CA ALA A 60 7.10 16.40 0.96
C ALA A 60 7.68 15.08 1.47
N LYS A 61 7.00 13.97 1.17
CA LYS A 61 7.49 12.61 1.40
C LYS A 61 7.61 11.88 0.07
N GLY A 62 8.58 11.02 -0.08
CA GLY A 62 8.81 10.24 -1.30
C GLY A 62 9.96 9.26 -1.10
N ASN A 63 10.11 8.34 -2.06
CA ASN A 63 11.24 7.43 -2.11
C ASN A 63 11.87 7.49 -3.52
N PRO A 64 13.05 8.12 -3.70
CA PRO A 64 13.94 8.64 -2.66
C PRO A 64 13.41 9.92 -1.99
N LEU A 65 14.04 10.32 -0.87
CA LEU A 65 13.69 11.53 -0.14
C LEU A 65 13.77 12.77 -1.07
N PRO A 66 12.78 13.68 -1.03
CA PRO A 66 12.80 14.91 -1.81
C PRO A 66 13.95 15.85 -1.41
N THR A 67 14.48 16.61 -2.37
CA THR A 67 15.53 17.65 -2.21
C THR A 67 14.97 19.06 -2.25
#